data_AF-A0A2G8JEI7-F1
#
_entry.id   AF-A0A2G8JEI7-F1
#
_cell.length_a   1.000
_cell.length_b   1.000
_cell.length_c   1.000
_cell.angle_alpha   90.00
_cell.angle_beta   90.00
_cell.angle_gamma   90.00
#
_symmetry.space_group_name_H-M   'P 1'
#
loop_
_entity.id
_entity.type
_entity.pdbx_description
1 polymer ?
#
loop_
_entity_poly.entity_id
_entity_poly.type
_entity_poly.pdbx_seq_one_letter_code
_entity_poly.pdbx_strand_id
1 'polypeptide(L)'
;MKVKLYTPQGALKYQTDCAPNNGYFMVPIYDMGSFILKLEPPKGWMFEPSSVSVDIDGETDKCSRGEDINFRFIGFTVKGKVTNKGQMEGPAGVTISMAKTGSKEVIAEVISNERGLYEAPNILPGDYTLTAKHPTWKFVEPSFPFTISKDVTTIDKQVQVKGYDINGRVESDGEPVRGVMFVLLSESVSKEDVSDLRSDGGSFKVSTKKKQLCHVQSDQDGNFIFHQFQLAITQWCNPFCLSSQILSTKENTSPSTSSPSSLDVTVSFDSLRVATASKVEGFSVTGRVLTSARKCTPCSSNESRCTYIGDERLFEGSGIGAVAISVQGGRT
;
A
#
# COMPACT_ATOMS: atom_id res chain seq x y z
N MET A 1 -8.54 -9.78 39.62
CA MET A 1 -7.88 -8.45 39.64
C MET A 1 -7.25 -8.28 40.99
N LYS A 2 -6.02 -7.76 41.04
CA LYS A 2 -5.27 -7.63 42.30
C LYS A 2 -4.86 -6.18 42.52
N VAL A 3 -4.83 -5.78 43.78
CA VAL A 3 -4.20 -4.54 44.20
C VAL A 3 -2.93 -4.88 44.96
N LYS A 4 -1.84 -4.19 44.62
CA LYS A 4 -0.52 -4.40 45.20
C LYS A 4 0.02 -3.10 45.78
N LEU A 5 0.60 -3.18 46.97
CA LEU A 5 1.25 -2.06 47.64
C LEU A 5 2.77 -2.23 47.54
N TYR A 6 3.44 -1.20 47.08
CA TYR A 6 4.90 -1.16 46.94
C TYR A 6 5.50 -0.03 47.77
N THR A 7 6.74 -0.23 48.19
CA THR A 7 7.60 0.89 48.60
C THR A 7 8.00 1.74 47.37
N PRO A 8 8.44 2.99 47.55
CA PRO A 8 8.93 3.82 46.45
C PRO A 8 10.13 3.19 45.72
N GLN A 9 10.92 2.36 46.42
CA GLN A 9 12.04 1.60 45.87
C GLN A 9 11.61 0.36 45.08
N GLY A 10 10.30 0.08 44.99
CA GLY A 10 9.74 -1.02 44.20
C GLY A 10 9.60 -2.36 44.92
N ALA A 11 9.90 -2.43 46.23
CA ALA A 11 9.67 -3.65 47.01
C ALA A 11 8.18 -3.85 47.31
N LEU A 12 7.64 -5.04 47.01
CA LEU A 12 6.27 -5.42 47.30
C LEU A 12 6.08 -5.57 48.80
N LYS A 13 5.12 -4.83 49.37
CA LYS A 13 4.76 -4.89 50.79
C LYS A 13 3.52 -5.73 51.04
N TYR A 14 2.52 -5.63 50.17
CA TYR A 14 1.25 -6.32 50.33
C TYR A 14 0.55 -6.55 48.99
N GLN A 15 -0.30 -7.56 48.92
CA GLN A 15 -1.21 -7.77 47.79
C GLN A 15 -2.54 -8.36 48.26
N THR A 16 -3.62 -7.99 47.59
CA THR A 16 -4.96 -8.52 47.84
C THR A 16 -5.75 -8.66 46.54
N ASP A 17 -6.73 -9.55 46.53
CA ASP A 17 -7.69 -9.69 45.44
C ASP A 17 -8.84 -8.69 45.64
N CYS A 18 -9.31 -8.10 44.54
CA CYS A 18 -10.52 -7.30 44.57
C CYS A 18 -11.75 -8.20 44.72
N ALA A 19 -12.73 -7.76 45.49
CA ALA A 19 -13.99 -8.46 45.68
C ALA A 19 -14.72 -8.65 44.32
N PRO A 20 -15.25 -9.85 44.01
CA PRO A 20 -15.76 -10.17 42.68
C PRO A 20 -16.93 -9.29 42.20
N ASN A 21 -17.79 -8.85 43.11
CA ASN A 21 -19.09 -8.25 42.75
C ASN A 21 -19.07 -6.71 42.70
N ASN A 22 -18.21 -6.07 43.49
CA ASN A 22 -18.16 -4.61 43.63
C ASN A 22 -16.75 -4.04 43.45
N GLY A 23 -15.73 -4.89 43.25
CA GLY A 23 -14.35 -4.45 43.06
C GLY A 23 -13.68 -3.89 44.31
N TYR A 24 -14.34 -3.93 45.48
CA TYR A 24 -13.78 -3.41 46.72
C TYR A 24 -12.54 -4.18 47.14
N PHE A 25 -11.55 -3.50 47.71
CA PHE A 25 -10.31 -4.11 48.19
C PHE A 25 -9.92 -3.48 49.52
N MET A 26 -9.16 -4.21 50.33
CA MET A 26 -8.62 -3.72 51.60
C MET A 26 -7.14 -4.05 51.68
N VAL A 27 -6.32 -3.03 51.86
CA VAL A 27 -4.88 -3.15 52.04
C VAL A 27 -4.54 -2.65 53.45
N PRO A 28 -4.16 -3.51 54.39
CA PRO A 28 -3.73 -3.08 55.70
C PRO A 28 -2.36 -2.42 55.61
N ILE A 29 -2.25 -1.20 56.14
CA ILE A 29 -0.98 -0.45 56.23
C ILE A 29 -0.75 -0.10 57.69
N TYR A 30 0.39 -0.51 58.23
CA TYR A 30 0.75 -0.29 59.64
C TYR A 30 1.89 0.71 59.82
N ASP A 31 2.68 0.91 58.76
CA ASP A 31 3.84 1.81 58.78
C ASP A 31 3.44 3.16 58.17
N MET A 32 3.85 4.25 58.80
CA MET A 32 3.81 5.58 58.19
C MET A 32 4.87 5.70 57.11
N GLY A 33 4.60 6.53 56.10
CA GLY A 33 5.54 6.81 55.00
C GLY A 33 4.90 6.72 53.62
N SER A 34 5.74 6.86 52.59
CA SER A 34 5.32 6.87 51.20
C SER A 34 5.20 5.45 50.63
N PHE A 35 4.13 5.19 49.89
CA PHE A 35 3.86 3.94 49.20
C PHE A 35 3.29 4.18 47.80
N ILE A 36 3.32 3.14 46.97
CA ILE A 36 2.71 3.14 45.64
C ILE A 36 1.70 1.99 45.59
N LEU A 37 0.42 2.34 45.50
CA LEU A 37 -0.67 1.40 45.28
C LEU A 37 -0.84 1.17 43.78
N LYS A 38 -0.75 -0.08 43.31
CA LYS A 38 -0.88 -0.45 41.90
C LYS A 38 -2.03 -1.43 41.70
N LEU A 39 -2.82 -1.20 40.66
CA LEU A 39 -3.83 -2.16 40.20
C LEU A 39 -3.22 -3.08 39.13
N GLU A 40 -3.41 -4.38 39.31
CA GLU A 40 -3.12 -5.41 38.31
C GLU A 40 -4.43 -5.99 37.78
N PRO A 41 -4.96 -5.43 36.68
CA PRO A 41 -6.16 -5.93 36.04
C PRO A 41 -5.86 -7.16 35.17
N PRO A 42 -6.88 -7.92 34.75
CA PRO A 42 -6.72 -8.93 33.70
C PRO A 42 -6.08 -8.33 32.44
N LYS A 43 -5.39 -9.17 31.66
CA LYS A 43 -4.70 -8.71 30.45
C LYS A 43 -5.70 -8.04 29.51
N GLY A 44 -5.40 -6.81 29.08
CA GLY A 44 -6.22 -6.02 28.16
C GLY A 44 -7.42 -5.31 28.79
N TRP A 45 -7.55 -5.32 30.12
CA TRP A 45 -8.47 -4.44 30.84
C TRP A 45 -7.74 -3.16 31.23
N MET A 46 -8.36 -2.01 30.98
CA MET A 46 -7.73 -0.70 31.17
C MET A 46 -8.41 0.05 32.31
N PHE A 47 -7.58 0.63 33.19
CA PHE A 47 -8.02 1.39 34.36
C PHE A 47 -7.23 2.70 34.48
N GLU A 48 -7.91 3.73 35.00
CA GLU A 48 -7.33 5.04 35.26
C GLU A 48 -7.65 5.51 36.70
N PRO A 49 -6.63 5.90 37.49
CA PRO A 49 -5.21 5.68 37.22
C PRO A 49 -4.87 4.16 37.23
N SER A 50 -3.66 3.78 36.84
CA SER A 50 -3.16 2.40 37.04
C SER A 50 -2.37 2.25 38.35
N SER A 51 -1.92 3.36 38.92
CA SER A 51 -1.23 3.44 40.20
C SER A 51 -1.47 4.78 40.89
N VAL A 52 -1.46 4.78 42.22
CA VAL A 52 -1.62 5.95 43.07
C VAL A 52 -0.49 5.98 44.09
N SER A 53 0.22 7.09 44.20
CA SER A 53 1.15 7.33 45.32
C SER A 53 0.34 7.72 46.55
N VAL A 54 0.68 7.12 47.69
CA VAL A 54 -0.01 7.34 48.97
C VAL A 54 1.04 7.63 50.03
N ASP A 55 0.97 8.81 50.63
CA ASP A 55 1.82 9.21 51.76
C ASP A 55 1.01 9.08 53.04
N ILE A 56 1.32 8.07 53.85
CA ILE A 56 0.58 7.77 55.08
C ILE A 56 1.22 8.53 56.24
N ASP A 57 0.50 9.53 56.76
CA ASP A 57 0.93 10.36 57.90
C ASP A 57 0.14 10.06 59.18
N GLY A 58 -0.96 9.32 59.08
CA GLY A 58 -1.80 8.94 60.22
C GLY A 58 -2.83 10.00 60.62
N GLU A 59 -2.89 11.14 59.94
CA GLU A 59 -3.74 12.28 60.31
C GLU A 59 -4.48 12.89 59.11
N THR A 60 -3.75 13.34 58.09
CA THR A 60 -4.30 14.10 56.97
C THR A 60 -4.38 13.30 55.67
N ASP A 61 -3.71 12.16 55.61
CA ASP A 61 -3.75 11.29 54.44
C ASP A 61 -5.15 10.72 54.17
N LYS A 62 -5.38 10.32 52.91
CA LYS A 62 -6.68 9.82 52.45
C LYS A 62 -7.13 8.58 53.23
N CYS A 63 -6.21 7.68 53.58
CA CYS A 63 -6.53 6.47 54.30
C CYS A 63 -6.94 6.79 55.75
N SER A 64 -6.23 7.68 56.42
CA SER A 64 -6.52 8.11 57.79
C SER A 64 -7.84 8.89 57.91
N ARG A 65 -8.25 9.59 56.84
CA ARG A 65 -9.55 10.27 56.74
C ARG A 65 -10.70 9.37 56.26
N GLY A 66 -10.44 8.09 56.00
CA GLY A 66 -11.45 7.14 55.50
C GLY A 66 -11.93 7.43 54.06
N GLU A 67 -11.11 8.10 53.25
CA GLU A 67 -11.40 8.36 51.84
C GLU A 67 -10.98 7.18 50.96
N ASP A 68 -11.83 6.82 50.00
CA ASP A 68 -11.56 5.74 49.07
C ASP A 68 -10.52 6.12 47.99
N ILE A 69 -9.65 5.17 47.67
CA ILE A 69 -8.75 5.23 46.51
C ILE A 69 -9.36 4.40 45.39
N ASN A 70 -9.89 5.08 44.38
CA ASN A 70 -10.64 4.43 43.30
C ASN A 70 -9.80 4.27 42.02
N PHE A 71 -9.96 3.12 41.37
CA PHE A 71 -9.43 2.83 40.04
C PHE A 71 -10.62 2.70 39.09
N ARG A 72 -10.73 3.61 38.11
CA ARG A 72 -11.87 3.64 37.18
C ARG A 72 -11.59 2.75 35.98
N PHE A 73 -12.47 1.80 35.70
CA PHE A 73 -12.44 1.05 34.44
C PHE A 73 -12.70 1.99 33.26
N ILE A 74 -11.81 2.00 32.27
CA ILE A 74 -11.91 2.88 31.09
C ILE A 74 -12.04 2.12 29.78
N GLY A 75 -12.08 0.78 29.81
CA GLY A 75 -12.38 -0.05 28.64
C GLY A 75 -11.49 -1.27 28.49
N PHE A 76 -11.73 -2.01 27.42
CA PHE A 76 -10.93 -3.16 27.01
C PHE A 76 -10.00 -2.79 25.85
N THR A 77 -9.00 -3.64 25.64
CA THR A 77 -8.23 -3.67 24.41
C THR A 77 -8.99 -4.45 23.34
N VAL A 78 -9.17 -3.85 22.17
CA VAL A 78 -9.66 -4.50 20.96
C VAL A 78 -8.47 -4.88 20.10
N LYS A 79 -8.45 -6.12 19.62
CA LYS A 79 -7.37 -6.64 18.77
C LYS A 79 -7.94 -7.11 17.44
N GLY A 80 -7.15 -6.99 16.40
CA GLY A 80 -7.49 -7.59 15.12
C GLY A 80 -6.31 -7.62 14.17
N LYS A 81 -6.62 -8.02 12.94
CA LYS A 81 -5.61 -8.22 11.90
C LYS A 81 -6.09 -7.71 10.55
N VAL A 82 -5.16 -7.05 9.87
CA VAL A 82 -5.20 -6.75 8.45
C VAL A 82 -4.49 -7.89 7.72
N THR A 83 -5.11 -8.44 6.70
CA THR A 83 -4.58 -9.54 5.90
C THR A 83 -4.66 -9.24 4.41
N ASN A 84 -3.87 -9.99 3.64
CA ASN A 84 -4.06 -10.10 2.20
C ASN A 84 -4.98 -11.27 1.87
N LYS A 85 -5.67 -11.20 0.73
CA LYS A 85 -6.52 -12.29 0.24
C LYS A 85 -5.68 -13.56 0.11
N GLY A 86 -6.09 -14.62 0.81
CA GLY A 86 -5.41 -15.92 0.79
C GLY A 86 -4.15 -16.00 1.66
N GLN A 87 -3.82 -14.97 2.45
CA GLN A 87 -2.67 -14.98 3.35
C GLN A 87 -3.09 -14.76 4.81
N MET A 88 -2.31 -15.33 5.74
CA MET A 88 -2.54 -15.15 7.17
C MET A 88 -1.88 -13.88 7.72
N GLU A 89 -0.95 -13.26 6.99
CA GLU A 89 -0.28 -12.01 7.35
C GLU A 89 -0.72 -10.88 6.43
N GLY A 90 -0.42 -9.65 6.84
CA GLY A 90 -0.79 -8.45 6.08
C GLY A 90 0.09 -7.26 6.44
N PRO A 91 -0.17 -6.10 5.81
CA PRO A 91 0.75 -4.99 5.81
C PRO A 91 0.66 -4.09 7.05
N ALA A 92 1.75 -3.37 7.29
CA ALA A 92 1.76 -2.19 8.16
C ALA A 92 1.06 -0.99 7.52
N GLY A 93 0.75 0.02 8.32
CA GLY A 93 0.37 1.34 7.80
C GLY A 93 -1.13 1.50 7.49
N VAL A 94 -1.96 0.49 7.71
CA VAL A 94 -3.41 0.64 7.56
C VAL A 94 -3.98 1.32 8.79
N THR A 95 -4.65 2.45 8.57
CA THR A 95 -5.40 3.17 9.61
C THR A 95 -6.69 2.43 9.89
N ILE A 96 -6.90 2.05 11.15
CA ILE A 96 -8.11 1.41 11.66
C ILE A 96 -8.79 2.39 12.60
N SER A 97 -9.99 2.80 12.24
CA SER A 97 -10.83 3.69 13.03
C SER A 97 -12.03 2.94 13.58
N MET A 98 -12.45 3.30 14.78
CA MET A 98 -13.63 2.73 15.44
C MET A 98 -14.58 3.85 15.82
N ALA A 99 -15.85 3.70 15.47
CA ALA A 99 -16.92 4.61 15.83
C ALA A 99 -18.08 3.81 16.42
N LYS A 100 -18.87 4.41 17.32
CA LYS A 100 -20.11 3.77 17.78
C LYS A 100 -21.03 3.54 16.58
N THR A 101 -21.73 2.40 16.54
CA THR A 101 -22.64 2.09 15.44
C THR A 101 -23.67 3.21 15.25
N GLY A 102 -23.76 3.75 14.03
CA GLY A 102 -24.64 4.88 13.69
C GLY A 102 -24.05 6.28 13.97
N SER A 103 -22.87 6.38 14.61
CA SER A 103 -22.13 7.62 14.78
C SER A 103 -21.01 7.77 13.75
N LYS A 104 -20.65 9.02 13.44
CA LYS A 104 -19.45 9.37 12.64
C LYS A 104 -18.26 9.78 13.52
N GLU A 105 -18.47 9.92 14.82
CA GLU A 105 -17.43 10.29 15.76
C GLU A 105 -16.48 9.10 15.97
N VAL A 106 -15.22 9.29 15.59
CA VAL A 106 -14.16 8.31 15.78
C VAL A 106 -13.72 8.36 17.25
N ILE A 107 -13.90 7.24 17.95
CA ILE A 107 -13.54 7.11 19.37
C ILE A 107 -12.13 6.53 19.57
N ALA A 108 -11.60 5.86 18.55
CA ALA A 108 -10.26 5.31 18.56
C ALA A 108 -9.72 5.18 17.13
N GLU A 109 -8.44 5.43 16.98
CA GLU A 109 -7.69 5.27 15.73
C GLU A 109 -6.33 4.65 16.02
N VAL A 110 -5.98 3.59 15.29
CA VAL A 110 -4.72 2.86 15.43
C VAL A 110 -4.19 2.47 14.05
N ILE A 111 -2.90 2.10 13.98
CA ILE A 111 -2.24 1.73 12.72
C ILE A 111 -1.75 0.28 12.83
N SER A 112 -1.95 -0.51 11.77
CA SER A 112 -1.42 -1.88 11.72
C SER A 112 0.11 -1.91 11.69
N ASN A 113 0.71 -2.90 12.36
CA ASN A 113 2.15 -3.13 12.35
C ASN A 113 2.60 -4.00 11.17
N GLU A 114 3.90 -4.32 11.09
CA GLU A 114 4.54 -5.11 10.02
C GLU A 114 3.93 -6.51 9.78
N ARG A 115 3.15 -7.03 10.74
CA ARG A 115 2.44 -8.31 10.63
C ARG A 115 0.94 -8.14 10.41
N GLY A 116 0.49 -6.91 10.17
CA GLY A 116 -0.91 -6.54 10.01
C GLY A 116 -1.69 -6.48 11.31
N LEU A 117 -1.05 -6.62 12.48
CA LEU A 117 -1.74 -6.62 13.78
C LEU A 117 -2.01 -5.19 14.25
N TYR A 118 -3.16 -4.97 14.87
CA TYR A 118 -3.50 -3.71 15.53
C TYR A 118 -4.14 -3.96 16.90
N GLU A 119 -3.90 -3.04 17.84
CA GLU A 119 -4.48 -3.08 19.19
C GLU A 119 -4.96 -1.68 19.59
N ALA A 120 -6.27 -1.54 19.88
CA ALA A 120 -6.88 -0.30 20.33
C ALA A 120 -7.28 -0.40 21.81
N PRO A 121 -6.63 0.33 22.73
CA PRO A 121 -6.97 0.31 24.15
C PRO A 121 -8.17 1.21 24.47
N ASN A 122 -8.67 1.11 25.70
CA ASN A 122 -9.66 2.02 26.29
C ASN A 122 -11.02 2.06 25.57
N ILE A 123 -11.46 0.92 25.04
CA ILE A 123 -12.76 0.83 24.37
C ILE A 123 -13.80 0.23 25.32
N LEU A 124 -14.81 1.00 25.67
CA LEU A 124 -15.90 0.53 26.55
C LEU A 124 -16.79 -0.51 25.82
N PRO A 125 -17.48 -1.39 26.56
CA PRO A 125 -18.51 -2.26 26.00
C PRO A 125 -19.53 -1.51 25.13
N GLY A 126 -19.96 -2.14 24.04
CA GLY A 126 -20.94 -1.58 23.13
C GLY A 126 -20.82 -2.08 21.70
N ASP A 127 -21.65 -1.51 20.82
CA ASP A 127 -21.69 -1.80 19.40
C ASP A 127 -20.94 -0.73 18.61
N TYR A 128 -20.03 -1.18 17.75
CA TYR A 128 -19.12 -0.34 17.02
C TYR A 128 -19.10 -0.71 15.54
N THR A 129 -18.67 0.25 14.73
CA THR A 129 -18.27 0.05 13.34
C THR A 129 -16.78 0.30 13.23
N LEU A 130 -16.07 -0.69 12.69
CA LEU A 130 -14.67 -0.56 12.33
C LEU A 130 -14.57 -0.06 10.89
N THR A 131 -13.67 0.87 10.61
CA THR A 131 -13.38 1.34 9.25
C THR A 131 -11.87 1.38 9.00
N ALA A 132 -11.43 0.69 7.95
CA ALA A 132 -10.06 0.64 7.47
C ALA A 132 -9.81 1.65 6.34
N LYS A 133 -8.67 2.34 6.40
CA LYS A 133 -8.28 3.34 5.42
C LYS A 133 -6.78 3.25 5.14
N HIS A 134 -6.42 3.49 3.87
CA HIS A 134 -5.06 3.70 3.41
C HIS A 134 -5.08 4.80 2.34
N PRO A 135 -4.01 5.61 2.18
CA PRO A 135 -3.95 6.62 1.13
C PRO A 135 -4.13 6.05 -0.29
N THR A 136 -3.56 4.87 -0.55
CA THR A 136 -3.52 4.27 -1.89
C THR A 136 -4.28 2.95 -1.98
N TRP A 137 -4.28 2.12 -0.93
CA TRP A 137 -4.79 0.76 -1.01
C TRP A 137 -6.31 0.73 -0.86
N LYS A 138 -6.93 -0.25 -1.52
CA LYS A 138 -8.34 -0.55 -1.37
C LYS A 138 -8.53 -1.82 -0.56
N PHE A 139 -9.69 -1.95 0.04
CA PHE A 139 -10.06 -3.09 0.87
C PHE A 139 -11.28 -3.79 0.27
N VAL A 140 -11.37 -5.11 0.45
CA VAL A 140 -12.53 -5.91 0.00
C VAL A 140 -13.80 -5.40 0.68
N GLU A 141 -13.73 -5.26 2.00
CA GLU A 141 -14.77 -4.65 2.81
C GLU A 141 -14.12 -3.69 3.81
N PRO A 142 -14.10 -2.38 3.52
CA PRO A 142 -13.38 -1.41 4.34
C PRO A 142 -14.08 -1.11 5.66
N SER A 143 -15.35 -1.52 5.84
CA SER A 143 -16.12 -1.17 7.02
C SER A 143 -17.11 -2.25 7.40
N PHE A 144 -17.17 -2.61 8.69
CA PHE A 144 -18.11 -3.61 9.20
C PHE A 144 -18.39 -3.44 10.69
N PRO A 145 -19.56 -3.90 11.18
CA PRO A 145 -19.93 -3.81 12.59
C PRO A 145 -19.25 -4.90 13.43
N PHE A 146 -19.04 -4.62 14.72
CA PHE A 146 -18.62 -5.57 15.74
C PHE A 146 -19.13 -5.14 17.14
N THR A 147 -19.19 -6.08 18.06
CA THR A 147 -19.69 -5.85 19.43
C THR A 147 -18.64 -6.21 20.46
N ILE A 148 -18.45 -5.35 21.45
CA ILE A 148 -17.61 -5.58 22.63
C ILE A 148 -18.54 -5.86 23.80
N SER A 149 -18.41 -7.04 24.40
CA SER A 149 -19.25 -7.45 25.52
C SER A 149 -18.59 -7.19 26.87
N LYS A 150 -17.88 -8.15 27.45
CA LYS A 150 -17.36 -8.10 28.82
C LYS A 150 -15.87 -8.40 28.96
N ASP A 151 -15.14 -8.50 27.84
CA ASP A 151 -13.72 -8.80 27.86
C ASP A 151 -13.00 -8.25 26.61
N VAL A 152 -11.68 -8.42 26.59
CA VAL A 152 -10.82 -8.26 25.42
C VAL A 152 -11.47 -8.93 24.22
N THR A 153 -11.69 -8.15 23.17
CA THR A 153 -12.34 -8.63 21.97
C THR A 153 -11.30 -8.78 20.88
N THR A 154 -11.15 -9.99 20.35
CA THR A 154 -10.44 -10.22 19.08
C THR A 154 -11.47 -10.21 17.97
N ILE A 155 -11.29 -9.32 17.00
CA ILE A 155 -12.19 -9.20 15.86
C ILE A 155 -11.93 -10.37 14.90
N ASP A 156 -12.90 -11.29 14.80
CA ASP A 156 -12.81 -12.47 13.93
C ASP A 156 -12.77 -12.08 12.44
N LYS A 157 -13.55 -11.06 12.07
CA LYS A 157 -13.59 -10.53 10.71
C LYS A 157 -12.34 -9.70 10.42
N GLN A 158 -11.51 -10.19 9.52
CA GLN A 158 -10.27 -9.54 9.15
C GLN A 158 -10.49 -8.45 8.10
N VAL A 159 -9.75 -7.36 8.23
CA VAL A 159 -9.66 -6.34 7.17
C VAL A 159 -8.79 -6.92 6.06
N GLN A 160 -9.35 -7.08 4.86
CA GLN A 160 -8.62 -7.65 3.73
C GLN A 160 -8.24 -6.57 2.72
N VAL A 161 -6.94 -6.42 2.47
CA VAL A 161 -6.43 -5.56 1.40
C VAL A 161 -6.75 -6.21 0.06
N LYS A 162 -7.29 -5.42 -0.87
CA LYS A 162 -7.69 -5.86 -2.21
C LYS A 162 -6.50 -6.00 -3.15
N GLY A 163 -5.41 -5.29 -2.89
CA GLY A 163 -4.17 -5.34 -3.68
C GLY A 163 -3.34 -4.07 -3.51
N TYR A 164 -2.16 -4.08 -4.12
CA TYR A 164 -1.16 -3.02 -4.08
C TYR A 164 -0.97 -2.40 -5.46
N ASP A 165 -0.47 -1.17 -5.50
CA ASP A 165 -0.18 -0.52 -6.76
C ASP A 165 1.28 -0.77 -7.16
N ILE A 166 1.51 -1.05 -8.45
CA ILE A 166 2.85 -1.01 -9.05
C ILE A 166 2.91 0.26 -9.88
N ASN A 167 3.74 1.20 -9.50
CA ASN A 167 3.88 2.46 -10.22
C ASN A 167 5.33 2.71 -10.62
N GLY A 168 5.53 3.54 -11.64
CA GLY A 168 6.85 3.97 -12.07
C GLY A 168 6.76 5.20 -12.96
N ARG A 169 7.92 5.74 -13.30
CA ARG A 169 8.06 6.87 -14.24
C ARG A 169 9.08 6.53 -15.30
N VAL A 170 8.80 6.82 -16.56
CA VAL A 170 9.73 6.61 -17.68
C VAL A 170 10.21 7.94 -18.25
N GLU A 171 11.51 8.03 -18.44
CA GLU A 171 12.21 9.22 -18.89
C GLU A 171 13.24 8.87 -19.98
N SER A 172 13.52 9.82 -20.86
CA SER A 172 14.60 9.78 -21.85
C SER A 172 15.36 11.09 -21.78
N ASP A 173 16.67 11.02 -21.52
CA ASP A 173 17.53 12.19 -21.33
C ASP A 173 17.00 13.20 -20.29
N GLY A 174 16.35 12.70 -19.24
CA GLY A 174 15.76 13.49 -18.15
C GLY A 174 14.34 14.01 -18.43
N GLU A 175 13.83 13.81 -19.64
CA GLU A 175 12.49 14.25 -20.04
C GLU A 175 11.47 13.10 -19.98
N PRO A 176 10.25 13.33 -19.48
CA PRO A 176 9.22 12.30 -19.39
C PRO A 176 8.78 11.79 -20.76
N VAL A 177 8.57 10.48 -20.87
CA VAL A 177 8.14 9.85 -22.14
C VAL A 177 6.71 9.37 -22.03
N ARG A 178 5.80 10.04 -22.74
CA ARG A 178 4.42 9.60 -22.91
C ARG A 178 4.30 8.44 -23.89
N GLY A 179 3.31 7.58 -23.66
CA GLY A 179 2.86 6.62 -24.66
C GLY A 179 3.60 5.28 -24.65
N VAL A 180 4.48 5.05 -23.68
CA VAL A 180 5.20 3.78 -23.51
C VAL A 180 4.24 2.75 -22.94
N MET A 181 4.10 1.61 -23.62
CA MET A 181 3.28 0.49 -23.15
C MET A 181 4.08 -0.35 -22.18
N PHE A 182 3.54 -0.53 -20.98
CA PHE A 182 4.06 -1.44 -19.97
C PHE A 182 3.16 -2.67 -19.91
N VAL A 183 3.75 -3.85 -20.02
CA VAL A 183 3.01 -5.12 -19.97
C VAL A 183 3.44 -5.91 -18.75
N LEU A 184 2.46 -6.35 -17.96
CA LEU A 184 2.68 -7.19 -16.81
C LEU A 184 2.54 -8.65 -17.19
N LEU A 185 3.63 -9.40 -17.05
CA LEU A 185 3.72 -10.83 -17.36
C LEU A 185 3.89 -11.66 -16.09
N SER A 186 3.31 -12.86 -16.08
CA SER A 186 3.47 -13.86 -15.02
C SER A 186 3.73 -15.25 -15.59
N GLU A 187 4.53 -16.04 -14.87
CA GLU A 187 4.80 -17.44 -15.23
C GLU A 187 3.71 -18.39 -14.70
N SER A 188 3.23 -18.14 -13.48
CA SER A 188 2.35 -19.05 -12.74
C SER A 188 0.90 -18.59 -12.69
N VAL A 189 0.66 -17.27 -12.71
CA VAL A 189 -0.65 -16.67 -12.46
C VAL A 189 -1.33 -16.30 -13.78
N SER A 190 -2.63 -16.58 -13.90
CA SER A 190 -3.42 -16.15 -15.06
C SER A 190 -4.31 -14.95 -14.73
N LYS A 191 -4.91 -14.36 -15.76
CA LYS A 191 -5.77 -13.17 -15.60
C LYS A 191 -6.99 -13.47 -14.74
N GLU A 192 -7.46 -14.71 -14.74
CA GLU A 192 -8.61 -15.19 -13.96
C GLU A 192 -8.32 -15.25 -12.46
N ASP A 193 -7.05 -15.43 -12.08
CA ASP A 193 -6.60 -15.44 -10.69
C ASP A 193 -6.52 -14.03 -10.09
N VAL A 194 -6.59 -12.99 -10.94
CA VAL A 194 -6.51 -11.58 -10.53
C VAL A 194 -7.77 -10.84 -10.97
N SER A 195 -8.76 -10.82 -10.07
CA SER A 195 -10.14 -10.41 -10.34
C SER A 195 -10.34 -8.94 -10.74
N ASP A 196 -9.32 -8.08 -10.64
CA ASP A 196 -9.49 -6.63 -10.71
C ASP A 196 -8.43 -5.89 -11.54
N LEU A 197 -7.53 -6.61 -12.23
CA LEU A 197 -6.54 -5.95 -13.08
C LEU A 197 -7.18 -5.34 -14.32
N ARG A 198 -7.05 -4.02 -14.43
CA ARG A 198 -7.48 -3.26 -15.61
C ARG A 198 -6.30 -3.03 -16.53
N SER A 199 -6.59 -3.05 -17.82
CA SER A 199 -5.66 -2.55 -18.84
C SER A 199 -6.17 -1.23 -19.38
N ASP A 200 -5.26 -0.37 -19.82
CA ASP A 200 -5.65 0.81 -20.58
C ASP A 200 -6.28 0.42 -21.92
N GLY A 201 -7.06 1.34 -22.50
CA GLY A 201 -7.86 1.06 -23.69
C GLY A 201 -7.04 0.48 -24.86
N GLY A 202 -7.64 -0.45 -25.59
CA GLY A 202 -6.99 -1.15 -26.72
C GLY A 202 -6.64 -2.61 -26.41
N SER A 203 -6.48 -3.42 -27.44
CA SER A 203 -6.01 -4.81 -27.30
C SER A 203 -4.52 -4.88 -27.60
N PHE A 204 -3.68 -4.65 -26.59
CA PHE A 204 -2.24 -4.87 -26.71
C PHE A 204 -1.89 -6.31 -26.27
N LYS A 205 -1.32 -7.11 -27.18
CA LYS A 205 -0.87 -8.47 -26.89
C LYS A 205 0.60 -8.63 -27.26
N VAL A 206 1.39 -9.19 -26.36
CA VAL A 206 2.79 -9.54 -26.63
C VAL A 206 2.91 -11.06 -26.78
N SER A 207 3.59 -11.52 -27.83
CA SER A 207 3.87 -12.95 -28.02
C SER A 207 5.01 -13.36 -27.11
N THR A 208 4.69 -13.93 -25.94
CA THR A 208 5.67 -14.43 -24.97
C THR A 208 5.28 -15.80 -24.44
N LYS A 209 6.24 -16.53 -23.88
CA LYS A 209 5.96 -17.80 -23.16
C LYS A 209 5.21 -17.57 -21.84
N LYS A 210 5.29 -16.36 -21.28
CA LYS A 210 4.65 -15.96 -20.02
C LYS A 210 3.21 -15.50 -20.30
N LYS A 211 2.33 -15.66 -19.31
CA LYS A 211 0.95 -15.22 -19.39
C LYS A 211 0.91 -13.70 -19.20
N GLN A 212 0.25 -13.00 -20.12
CA GLN A 212 0.00 -11.56 -19.98
C GLN A 212 -1.21 -11.31 -19.09
N LEU A 213 -1.00 -10.56 -18.00
CA LEU A 213 -2.05 -10.22 -17.04
C LEU A 213 -2.80 -8.96 -17.46
N CYS A 214 -2.07 -7.86 -17.67
CA CYS A 214 -2.61 -6.56 -18.08
C CYS A 214 -1.52 -5.70 -18.75
N HIS A 215 -1.92 -4.54 -19.25
CA HIS A 215 -1.02 -3.53 -19.80
C HIS A 215 -1.50 -2.12 -19.48
N VAL A 216 -0.58 -1.17 -19.35
CA VAL A 216 -0.86 0.26 -19.12
C VAL A 216 0.03 1.12 -20.00
N GLN A 217 -0.34 2.37 -20.21
CA GLN A 217 0.43 3.32 -21.00
C GLN A 217 0.93 4.47 -20.11
N SER A 218 2.16 4.95 -20.34
CA SER A 218 2.64 6.15 -19.63
C SER A 218 1.87 7.41 -20.03
N ASP A 219 1.57 8.23 -19.03
CA ASP A 219 0.90 9.52 -19.20
C ASP A 219 1.85 10.63 -19.72
N GLN A 220 1.36 11.87 -19.75
CA GLN A 220 2.12 13.04 -20.21
C GLN A 220 3.37 13.34 -19.37
N ASP A 221 3.36 12.92 -18.11
CA ASP A 221 4.46 13.10 -17.15
C ASP A 221 5.37 11.87 -17.07
N GLY A 222 5.13 10.88 -17.95
CA GLY A 222 5.87 9.63 -18.03
C GLY A 222 5.47 8.63 -16.94
N ASN A 223 4.43 8.88 -16.15
CA ASN A 223 4.02 7.97 -15.08
C ASN A 223 3.16 6.83 -15.63
N PHE A 224 3.30 5.64 -15.03
CA PHE A 224 2.44 4.49 -15.29
C PHE A 224 2.08 3.81 -13.97
N ILE A 225 0.86 3.26 -13.87
CA ILE A 225 0.38 2.60 -12.65
C ILE A 225 -0.45 1.36 -13.00
N PHE A 226 -0.08 0.21 -12.46
CA PHE A 226 -0.94 -0.97 -12.36
C PHE A 226 -1.64 -0.96 -11.00
N HIS A 227 -2.95 -0.73 -11.00
CA HIS A 227 -3.74 -0.66 -9.76
C HIS A 227 -4.16 -2.03 -9.24
N GLN A 228 -4.26 -2.15 -7.90
CA GLN A 228 -4.90 -3.28 -7.21
C GLN A 228 -4.32 -4.64 -7.59
N PHE A 229 -3.00 -4.70 -7.78
CA PHE A 229 -2.31 -5.94 -8.01
C PHE A 229 -2.33 -6.78 -6.72
N GLN A 230 -3.08 -7.87 -6.77
CA GLN A 230 -3.08 -8.90 -5.73
C GLN A 230 -2.87 -10.25 -6.39
N LEU A 231 -2.08 -11.07 -5.75
CA LEU A 231 -1.85 -12.43 -6.21
C LEU A 231 -2.53 -13.37 -5.24
N ALA A 232 -3.38 -14.25 -5.77
CA ALA A 232 -3.78 -15.45 -5.08
C ALA A 232 -2.61 -16.46 -5.19
N ILE A 233 -1.64 -16.41 -4.28
CA ILE A 233 -0.59 -17.43 -4.27
C ILE A 233 -1.07 -18.61 -3.42
N THR A 234 -1.25 -19.75 -4.09
CA THR A 234 -1.35 -21.06 -3.46
C THR A 234 0.00 -21.46 -2.85
N GLN A 235 0.04 -21.42 -1.52
CA GLN A 235 0.84 -22.23 -0.57
C GLN A 235 2.37 -22.42 -0.67
N TRP A 236 3.12 -21.96 -1.67
CA TRP A 236 4.60 -22.12 -1.62
C TRP A 236 5.39 -20.94 -2.20
N CYS A 237 5.48 -19.84 -1.46
CA CYS A 237 6.61 -18.92 -1.58
C CYS A 237 6.94 -18.34 -0.21
N ASN A 238 7.95 -18.93 0.41
CA ASN A 238 8.74 -18.30 1.45
C ASN A 238 10.11 -17.97 0.80
N PRO A 239 10.53 -16.70 0.63
CA PRO A 239 9.88 -15.47 1.08
C PRO A 239 9.05 -14.81 -0.03
N PHE A 240 7.76 -14.68 0.25
CA PHE A 240 6.65 -13.95 -0.38
C PHE A 240 6.96 -12.91 -1.47
N CYS A 241 7.42 -13.40 -2.62
CA CYS A 241 7.74 -12.59 -3.78
C CYS A 241 7.22 -13.29 -5.03
N LEU A 242 6.40 -12.63 -5.84
CA LEU A 242 6.14 -13.10 -7.19
C LEU A 242 6.91 -12.21 -8.16
N SER A 243 7.83 -12.82 -8.90
CA SER A 243 8.57 -12.17 -9.96
C SER A 243 7.65 -11.96 -11.15
N SER A 244 7.40 -10.71 -11.50
CA SER A 244 6.65 -10.28 -12.67
C SER A 244 7.58 -9.49 -13.58
N GLN A 245 7.49 -9.69 -14.89
CA GLN A 245 8.38 -9.02 -15.83
C GLN A 245 7.64 -7.87 -16.48
N ILE A 246 8.12 -6.65 -16.31
CA ILE A 246 7.62 -5.47 -17.01
C ILE A 246 8.36 -5.38 -18.36
N LEU A 247 7.61 -5.42 -19.46
CA LEU A 247 8.11 -5.09 -20.79
C LEU A 247 7.65 -3.70 -21.18
N SER A 248 8.58 -2.84 -21.61
CA SER A 248 8.28 -1.52 -22.17
C SER A 248 8.41 -1.52 -23.70
N THR A 249 7.36 -1.12 -24.43
CA THR A 249 7.38 -1.01 -25.89
C THR A 249 6.64 0.25 -26.37
N LYS A 250 7.08 0.92 -27.44
CA LYS A 250 6.31 2.02 -28.05
C LYS A 250 5.23 1.50 -28.99
N GLU A 251 4.09 2.20 -29.03
CA GLU A 251 2.97 1.93 -29.93
C GLU A 251 3.45 1.91 -31.40
N ASN A 252 3.00 0.93 -32.19
CA ASN A 252 3.31 0.71 -33.61
C ASN A 252 4.75 0.30 -33.99
N THR A 253 5.59 -0.13 -33.04
CA THR A 253 6.88 -0.77 -33.38
C THR A 253 6.72 -2.28 -33.34
N SER A 254 7.05 -2.98 -34.43
CA SER A 254 7.13 -4.45 -34.38
C SER A 254 8.18 -4.85 -33.33
N PRO A 255 7.96 -5.92 -32.55
CA PRO A 255 8.89 -6.37 -31.49
C PRO A 255 10.30 -6.77 -31.99
N SER A 256 10.58 -6.58 -33.27
CA SER A 256 11.83 -6.93 -33.96
C SER A 256 12.86 -5.79 -34.06
N THR A 257 12.55 -4.54 -33.66
CA THR A 257 13.45 -3.39 -33.92
C THR A 257 13.91 -2.61 -32.69
N SER A 258 13.42 -2.93 -31.50
CA SER A 258 13.92 -2.37 -30.24
C SER A 258 14.01 -3.49 -29.22
N SER A 259 15.19 -3.73 -28.64
CA SER A 259 15.36 -4.69 -27.55
C SER A 259 14.47 -4.24 -26.38
N PRO A 260 13.38 -4.95 -26.06
CA PRO A 260 12.54 -4.52 -24.95
C PRO A 260 13.33 -4.65 -23.66
N SER A 261 13.48 -3.55 -22.91
CA SER A 261 14.01 -3.64 -21.55
C SER A 261 13.00 -4.39 -20.70
N SER A 262 13.46 -5.46 -20.07
CA SER A 262 12.62 -6.28 -19.21
C SER A 262 13.10 -6.19 -17.77
N LEU A 263 12.20 -5.87 -16.85
CA LEU A 263 12.53 -5.75 -15.44
C LEU A 263 11.72 -6.74 -14.61
N ASP A 264 12.40 -7.57 -13.84
CA ASP A 264 11.77 -8.43 -12.85
C ASP A 264 11.36 -7.61 -11.62
N VAL A 265 10.10 -7.70 -11.26
CA VAL A 265 9.42 -6.91 -10.24
C VAL A 265 8.73 -7.84 -9.26
N THR A 266 9.00 -7.61 -7.99
CA THR A 266 8.39 -8.33 -6.88
C THR A 266 7.51 -7.37 -6.07
N VAL A 267 6.23 -7.71 -5.93
CA VAL A 267 5.31 -6.99 -5.04
C VAL A 267 5.14 -7.80 -3.75
N SER A 268 5.38 -7.15 -2.61
CA SER A 268 5.23 -7.74 -1.27
C SER A 268 4.06 -7.07 -0.53
N PHE A 269 4.20 -6.77 0.76
CA PHE A 269 3.17 -6.12 1.58
C PHE A 269 3.09 -4.58 1.38
N ASP A 270 3.63 -4.06 0.29
CA ASP A 270 3.62 -2.63 -0.03
C ASP A 270 3.52 -2.40 -1.53
N SER A 271 3.09 -1.19 -1.92
CA SER A 271 3.14 -0.70 -3.29
C SER A 271 4.58 -0.55 -3.73
N LEU A 272 4.87 -1.02 -4.95
CA LEU A 272 6.22 -0.94 -5.49
C LEU A 272 6.34 0.28 -6.40
N ARG A 273 7.37 1.09 -6.15
CA ARG A 273 7.85 2.11 -7.08
C ARG A 273 9.01 1.57 -7.89
N VAL A 274 8.79 1.40 -9.19
CA VAL A 274 9.82 1.00 -10.14
C VAL A 274 10.68 2.21 -10.47
N ALA A 275 11.97 2.15 -10.12
CA ALA A 275 12.97 3.14 -10.54
C ALA A 275 13.35 2.85 -11.99
N THR A 276 12.81 3.62 -12.93
CA THR A 276 13.17 3.45 -14.34
C THR A 276 14.31 4.41 -14.70
N ALA A 277 15.51 3.88 -14.84
CA ALA A 277 16.56 4.48 -15.68
C ALA A 277 16.69 3.62 -16.94
N SER A 278 15.62 3.54 -17.74
CA SER A 278 15.62 2.76 -18.98
C SER A 278 15.73 3.73 -20.15
N LYS A 279 16.97 3.95 -20.57
CA LYS A 279 17.31 4.57 -21.84
C LYS A 279 16.59 3.80 -22.96
N VAL A 280 15.56 4.38 -23.55
CA VAL A 280 14.92 3.80 -24.75
C VAL A 280 15.90 4.01 -25.89
N GLU A 281 16.86 3.10 -26.06
CA GLU A 281 17.77 3.12 -27.20
C GLU A 281 17.01 2.69 -28.46
N GLY A 282 16.80 3.65 -29.37
CA GLY A 282 16.28 3.41 -30.71
C GLY A 282 14.88 3.97 -30.92
N PHE A 283 14.78 4.93 -31.85
CA PHE A 283 13.51 5.36 -32.43
C PHE A 283 13.43 4.76 -33.84
N SER A 284 12.31 4.10 -34.15
CA SER A 284 11.93 3.75 -35.52
C SER A 284 10.78 4.66 -35.93
N VAL A 285 10.99 5.48 -36.97
CA VAL A 285 9.94 6.30 -37.57
C VAL A 285 9.42 5.55 -38.80
N THR A 286 8.21 5.00 -38.73
CA THR A 286 7.52 4.44 -39.89
C THR A 286 6.54 5.47 -40.45
N GLY A 287 6.82 5.96 -41.66
CA GLY A 287 5.95 6.86 -42.41
C GLY A 287 5.57 6.24 -43.76
N ARG A 288 4.33 6.44 -44.21
CA ARG A 288 3.90 6.09 -45.56
C ARG A 288 3.96 7.33 -46.43
N VAL A 289 4.77 7.30 -47.48
CA VAL A 289 4.74 8.36 -48.51
C VAL A 289 3.42 8.22 -49.27
N LEU A 290 2.54 9.22 -49.15
CA LEU A 290 1.34 9.34 -49.98
C LEU A 290 1.76 10.01 -51.30
N THR A 291 1.72 9.27 -52.40
CA THR A 291 1.97 9.83 -53.73
C THR A 291 0.73 10.60 -54.20
N SER A 292 0.90 11.86 -54.57
CA SER A 292 -0.17 12.65 -55.20
C SER A 292 -0.35 12.20 -56.65
N ALA A 293 -1.58 11.88 -57.05
CA ALA A 293 -1.95 11.62 -58.43
C ALA A 293 -1.94 12.94 -59.25
N ARG A 294 -0.78 13.35 -59.77
CA ARG A 294 -0.71 14.29 -60.89
C ARG A 294 0.25 13.78 -61.96
N LYS A 295 -0.29 13.62 -63.17
CA LYS A 295 0.42 13.24 -64.41
C LYS A 295 1.48 14.29 -64.74
N CYS A 296 2.73 13.88 -64.97
CA CYS A 296 3.73 14.74 -65.62
C CYS A 296 3.56 14.67 -67.14
N THR A 297 3.48 15.81 -67.80
CA THR A 297 3.45 15.98 -69.27
C THR A 297 4.87 16.33 -69.75
N PRO A 298 5.32 15.89 -70.94
CA PRO A 298 6.73 15.94 -71.32
C PRO A 298 7.17 17.34 -71.78
N CYS A 299 8.35 17.79 -71.32
CA CYS A 299 9.00 19.01 -71.80
C CYS A 299 9.68 18.77 -73.17
N SER A 300 9.44 19.66 -74.14
CA SER A 300 10.10 19.67 -75.45
C SER A 300 11.37 20.53 -75.48
N SER A 301 12.28 20.13 -76.36
CA SER A 301 13.66 20.56 -76.61
C SER A 301 13.95 22.08 -76.67
N ASN A 302 14.51 22.64 -75.60
CA ASN A 302 15.78 23.38 -75.60
C ASN A 302 16.21 23.61 -74.14
N GLU A 303 17.39 23.10 -73.80
CA GLU A 303 17.86 22.67 -72.48
C GLU A 303 17.88 23.76 -71.38
N SER A 304 17.53 23.45 -70.13
CA SER A 304 18.52 22.97 -69.14
C SER A 304 17.92 21.95 -68.15
N ARG A 305 18.01 20.66 -68.53
CA ARG A 305 17.96 19.44 -67.69
C ARG A 305 16.75 19.26 -66.76
N CYS A 306 15.71 18.60 -67.29
CA CYS A 306 14.98 17.58 -66.54
C CYS A 306 15.46 16.21 -66.99
N THR A 307 16.11 15.45 -66.11
CA THR A 307 16.16 13.99 -66.21
C THR A 307 16.34 13.41 -64.82
N TYR A 308 15.26 12.81 -64.32
CA TYR A 308 15.30 11.75 -63.33
C TYR A 308 16.01 10.56 -63.98
N ILE A 309 17.19 10.25 -63.49
CA ILE A 309 17.85 8.97 -63.67
C ILE A 309 17.61 8.25 -62.36
N GLY A 310 16.83 7.16 -62.43
CA GLY A 310 16.73 6.24 -61.31
C GLY A 310 18.13 5.70 -61.01
N ASP A 311 18.51 5.70 -59.75
CA ASP A 311 19.35 4.65 -59.21
C ASP A 311 19.11 4.58 -57.71
N GLU A 312 18.77 3.37 -57.28
CA GLU A 312 18.71 2.95 -55.89
C GLU A 312 20.07 3.22 -55.24
N ARG A 313 20.06 3.97 -54.13
CA ARG A 313 21.12 3.82 -53.13
C ARG A 313 20.49 3.51 -51.79
N LEU A 314 20.57 2.23 -51.44
CA LEU A 314 20.66 1.75 -50.07
C LEU A 314 21.76 2.55 -49.37
N PHE A 315 21.38 3.38 -48.40
CA PHE A 315 22.32 3.81 -47.37
C PHE A 315 22.19 2.85 -46.19
N GLU A 316 23.01 1.79 -46.21
CA GLU A 316 23.50 1.17 -44.97
C GLU A 316 24.68 2.01 -44.49
N GLY A 317 24.46 2.75 -43.41
CA GLY A 317 25.48 3.56 -42.75
C GLY A 317 25.39 3.38 -41.25
N SER A 318 26.16 2.42 -40.73
CA SER A 318 26.59 2.39 -39.32
C SER A 318 27.48 3.61 -39.08
N GLY A 319 26.98 4.62 -38.36
CA GLY A 319 27.77 5.80 -38.06
C GLY A 319 26.97 6.91 -37.40
N ILE A 320 27.46 7.36 -36.25
CA ILE A 320 26.98 8.50 -35.48
C ILE A 320 26.99 9.74 -36.40
N GLY A 321 25.82 10.29 -36.69
CA GLY A 321 25.67 11.47 -37.54
C GLY A 321 24.39 12.21 -37.20
N ALA A 322 24.54 13.47 -36.78
CA ALA A 322 23.45 14.37 -36.45
C ALA A 322 22.45 14.49 -37.61
N VAL A 323 21.17 14.29 -37.33
CA VAL A 323 20.09 14.62 -38.27
C VAL A 323 19.67 16.06 -37.98
N ALA A 324 20.10 16.98 -38.84
CA ALA A 324 19.56 18.34 -38.88
C ALA A 324 18.16 18.29 -39.50
N ILE A 325 17.11 18.49 -38.69
CA ILE A 325 15.76 18.72 -39.22
C ILE A 325 15.57 20.24 -39.30
N SER A 326 15.69 20.77 -40.52
CA SER A 326 15.27 22.14 -40.84
C SER A 326 13.75 22.23 -40.76
N VAL A 327 13.24 22.88 -39.73
CA VAL A 327 11.84 23.29 -39.66
C VAL A 327 11.68 24.56 -40.51
N GLN A 328 11.24 24.41 -41.76
CA GLN A 328 10.70 25.55 -42.49
C GLN A 328 9.26 25.78 -42.00
N GLY A 329 9.11 26.80 -41.14
CA GLY A 329 7.82 27.34 -40.76
C GLY A 329 7.17 28.03 -41.96
N GLY A 330 6.07 27.44 -42.44
CA GLY A 330 5.12 28.14 -43.31
C GLY A 330 4.10 28.88 -42.45
N ARG A 331 4.21 30.21 -42.40
CA ARG A 331 3.15 31.10 -41.93
C ARG A 331 2.11 31.29 -43.05
N THR A 332 0.87 31.47 -42.60
CA THR A 332 -0.42 31.76 -43.28
C THR A 332 -1.05 30.63 -44.07
#